data_AF-A0A1Y6E8N0-F1
#
_entry.id   AF-A0A1Y6E8N0-F1
#
_cell.length_a   1.000
_cell.length_b   1.000
_cell.length_c   1.000
_cell.angle_alpha   90.00
_cell.angle_beta   90.00
_cell.angle_gamma   90.00
#
_symmetry.space_group_name_H-M   'P 1'
#
loop_
_entity.id
_entity.type
_entity.pdbx_description
1 polymer ?
#
loop_
_entity_poly.entity_id
_entity_poly.type
_entity_poly.pdbx_seq_one_letter_code
_entity_poly.pdbx_strand_id
1 'polypeptide(L)'
;MKTIGLLGCMQWESTLAYYRAINQGIRDAKGGLHSAKLVMYSVDFAAVDRMQRGDDWDGISELLCEAERKQAKAGGGSKKEYLQVIEDLAEQGADAVILGSNDLCLLLAQTDTEVPLLNAVDIHATKAVNYALGDSTWARSTSHG
;
A
#
# COMPACT_ATOMS: atom_id res chain seq x y z
N MET A 1 6.29 5.10 -19.88
CA MET A 1 6.30 4.53 -18.52
C MET A 1 5.00 4.95 -17.89
N LYS A 2 4.24 4.02 -17.33
CA LYS A 2 3.03 4.33 -16.58
C LYS A 2 3.36 5.14 -15.32
N THR A 3 2.46 6.01 -14.89
CA THR A 3 2.51 6.75 -13.63
C THR A 3 1.84 5.94 -12.55
N ILE A 4 2.49 5.80 -11.39
CA ILE A 4 1.94 5.07 -10.26
C ILE A 4 1.47 6.05 -9.19
N GLY A 5 0.22 5.91 -8.78
CA GLY A 5 -0.32 6.52 -7.58
C GLY A 5 0.14 5.74 -6.35
N LEU A 6 0.67 6.42 -5.35
CA LEU A 6 1.04 5.84 -4.07
C LEU A 6 0.13 6.41 -2.99
N LEU A 7 -0.84 5.61 -2.56
CA LEU A 7 -1.66 5.92 -1.40
C LEU A 7 -0.92 5.41 -0.16
N GLY A 8 -0.36 6.34 0.61
CA GLY A 8 0.59 6.06 1.69
C GLY A 8 0.04 5.17 2.81
N CYS A 9 0.97 4.56 3.54
CA CYS A 9 0.71 3.65 4.66
C CYS A 9 0.46 4.41 5.97
N MET A 10 -0.14 3.73 6.96
CA MET A 10 0.07 4.07 8.37
C MET A 10 1.37 3.33 8.79
N GLN A 11 2.57 3.91 8.85
CA GLN A 11 3.03 5.30 8.94
C GLN A 11 3.86 5.74 7.71
N TRP A 12 4.34 6.99 7.68
CA TRP A 12 5.04 7.60 6.54
C TRP A 12 6.39 6.93 6.22
N GLU A 13 7.03 6.31 7.21
CA GLU A 13 8.31 5.60 7.10
C GLU A 13 8.22 4.45 6.08
N SER A 14 7.11 3.70 6.08
CA SER A 14 6.87 2.63 5.11
C SER A 14 6.68 3.19 3.70
N THR A 15 6.02 4.35 3.59
CA THR A 15 5.81 5.04 2.30
C THR A 15 7.16 5.45 1.68
N LEU A 16 8.14 5.89 2.49
CA LEU A 16 9.49 6.18 2.02
C LEU A 16 10.18 4.93 1.43
N ALA A 17 9.95 3.75 2.01
CA ALA A 17 10.49 2.50 1.50
C ALA A 17 9.93 2.17 0.10
N TYR A 18 8.62 2.33 -0.11
CA TYR A 18 7.98 2.20 -1.42
C TYR A 18 8.59 3.15 -2.44
N TYR A 19 8.65 4.44 -2.13
CA TYR A 19 9.21 5.45 -3.02
C TYR A 19 10.64 5.09 -3.46
N ARG A 20 11.49 4.69 -2.50
CA ARG A 20 12.88 4.30 -2.78
C ARG A 20 12.96 3.06 -3.66
N ALA A 21 12.26 1.99 -3.29
CA ALA A 21 12.31 0.71 -4.00
C ALA A 21 11.79 0.84 -5.44
N ILE A 22 10.72 1.60 -5.66
CA ILE A 22 10.15 1.83 -7.00
C ILE A 22 11.15 2.59 -7.89
N ASN A 23 11.79 3.64 -7.37
CA ASN A 23 12.78 4.40 -8.13
C ASN A 23 14.04 3.58 -8.42
N GLN A 24 14.53 2.81 -7.44
CA GLN A 24 15.65 1.89 -7.64
C GLN A 24 15.31 0.85 -8.72
N GLY A 25 14.12 0.23 -8.66
CA GLY A 25 13.69 -0.73 -9.67
C GLY A 25 13.62 -0.14 -11.08
N ILE A 26 13.15 1.10 -11.25
CA ILE A 26 13.15 1.79 -12.55
C ILE A 26 14.56 2.09 -13.04
N ARG A 27 15.45 2.57 -12.15
CA ARG A 27 16.85 2.80 -12.48
C ARG A 27 17.53 1.50 -12.90
N ASP A 28 17.32 0.41 -12.18
CA ASP A 28 17.96 -0.88 -12.47
C ASP A 28 17.45 -1.46 -13.81
N ALA A 29 16.17 -1.24 -14.14
CA ALA A 29 15.58 -1.68 -15.40
C ALA A 29 15.97 -0.82 -16.62
N LYS A 30 16.27 0.48 -16.43
CA LYS A 30 16.48 1.43 -17.54
C LYS A 30 17.86 2.08 -17.61
N GLY A 31 18.66 1.97 -16.55
CA GLY A 31 19.98 2.57 -16.41
C GLY A 31 19.97 4.09 -16.21
N GLY A 32 21.18 4.65 -16.07
CA GLY A 32 21.41 6.09 -16.03
C GLY A 32 20.70 6.79 -14.87
N LEU A 33 20.07 7.94 -15.17
CA LEU A 33 19.35 8.79 -14.21
C LEU A 33 17.82 8.60 -14.30
N HIS A 34 17.35 7.45 -14.79
CA HIS A 34 15.92 7.19 -14.89
C HIS A 34 15.27 7.00 -13.50
N SER A 35 14.16 7.70 -13.29
CA SER A 35 13.33 7.61 -12.09
C SER A 35 11.88 7.26 -12.45
N ALA A 36 11.11 6.84 -11.45
CA ALA A 36 9.70 6.51 -11.63
C ALA A 36 8.84 7.76 -11.81
N LYS A 37 7.72 7.63 -12.53
CA LYS A 37 6.64 8.62 -12.54
C LYS A 37 5.68 8.29 -11.40
N LEU A 38 5.59 9.16 -10.39
CA LEU A 38 4.80 8.93 -9.18
C LEU A 38 3.91 10.14 -8.87
N VAL A 39 2.69 9.87 -8.42
CA VAL A 39 1.84 10.81 -7.68
C VAL A 39 1.60 10.18 -6.31
N MET A 40 1.73 10.95 -5.23
CA MET A 40 1.67 10.38 -3.88
C MET A 40 0.69 11.15 -3.02
N TYR A 41 -0.16 10.42 -2.31
CA TYR A 41 -1.02 10.96 -1.26
C TYR A 41 -0.54 10.42 0.09
N SER A 42 -0.08 11.32 0.97
CA SER A 42 0.39 10.97 2.32
C SER A 42 -0.68 11.38 3.32
N VAL A 43 -1.34 10.39 3.91
CA VAL A 43 -2.39 10.61 4.92
C VAL A 43 -1.75 11.09 6.22
N ASP A 44 -2.35 12.09 6.88
CA ASP A 44 -1.98 12.49 8.24
C ASP A 44 -2.65 11.55 9.26
N PHE A 45 -1.85 10.67 9.88
CA PHE A 45 -2.32 9.68 10.84
C PHE A 45 -2.37 10.16 12.29
N ALA A 46 -1.98 11.41 12.59
CA ALA A 46 -2.04 11.94 13.96
C ALA A 46 -3.48 11.99 14.53
N ALA A 47 -4.50 11.98 13.66
CA ALA A 47 -5.90 11.87 14.05
C ALA A 47 -6.32 10.43 14.42
N VAL A 48 -5.72 9.41 13.81
CA VAL A 48 -6.05 7.99 14.00
C VAL A 48 -5.32 7.41 15.22
N ASP A 49 -4.05 7.80 15.41
CA ASP A 49 -3.19 7.39 16.53
C ASP A 49 -3.76 7.79 17.91
N ARG A 50 -4.50 8.91 17.99
CA ARG A 50 -5.15 9.35 19.24
C ARG A 50 -6.27 8.42 19.74
N MET A 51 -6.78 7.53 18.90
CA MET A 51 -7.85 6.59 19.27
C MET A 51 -7.32 5.19 19.65
N GLN A 52 -6.08 4.83 19.29
CA GLN A 52 -5.52 3.50 19.53
C GLN A 52 -4.78 3.35 20.87
N ARG A 53 -4.38 4.44 21.53
CA ARG A 53 -3.54 4.42 22.77
C ARG A 53 -4.31 4.16 24.07
N GLY A 54 -5.14 3.12 24.12
CA GLY A 54 -5.88 2.72 25.33
C GLY A 54 -5.13 1.78 26.30
N ASP A 55 -3.94 1.28 25.94
CA ASP A 55 -3.07 0.39 26.75
C ASP A 55 -3.72 -0.92 27.28
N ASP A 56 -4.76 -1.44 26.62
CA ASP A 56 -5.36 -2.75 26.93
C ASP A 56 -4.89 -3.80 25.91
N TRP A 57 -3.73 -4.42 26.11
CA TRP A 57 -3.12 -5.35 25.13
C TRP A 57 -3.88 -6.67 24.96
N ASP A 58 -4.57 -7.14 26.00
CA ASP A 58 -5.41 -8.35 25.93
C ASP A 58 -6.75 -8.03 25.25
N GLY A 59 -7.33 -6.86 25.56
CA GLY A 59 -8.44 -6.30 24.82
C GLY A 59 -8.08 -6.01 23.36
N ILE A 60 -6.86 -5.55 23.06
CA ILE A 60 -6.36 -5.28 21.69
C ILE A 60 -6.28 -6.58 20.88
N SER A 61 -5.93 -7.73 21.44
CA SER A 61 -5.89 -8.98 20.64
C SER A 61 -7.29 -9.52 20.30
N GLU A 62 -8.23 -9.46 21.24
CA GLU A 62 -9.64 -9.82 20.99
C GLU A 62 -10.34 -8.78 20.11
N LEU A 63 -10.04 -7.50 20.35
CA LEU A 63 -10.54 -6.37 19.60
C LEU A 63 -9.81 -6.21 18.28
N LEU A 64 -8.62 -6.74 17.99
CA LEU A 64 -8.05 -6.75 16.63
C LEU A 64 -8.72 -7.81 15.77
N CYS A 65 -8.99 -8.99 16.31
CA CYS A 65 -9.83 -10.00 15.64
C CYS A 65 -11.26 -9.49 15.39
N GLU A 66 -11.80 -8.64 16.28
CA GLU A 66 -13.14 -8.06 16.14
C GLU A 66 -13.17 -6.66 15.47
N ALA A 67 -12.06 -5.91 15.49
CA ALA A 67 -11.86 -4.61 14.84
C ALA A 67 -11.35 -4.77 13.42
N GLU A 68 -10.67 -5.84 13.03
CA GLU A 68 -10.55 -6.17 11.61
C GLU A 68 -11.95 -6.34 10.98
N ARG A 69 -12.95 -6.80 11.76
CA ARG A 69 -14.36 -6.82 11.36
C ARG A 69 -15.14 -5.51 11.59
N LYS A 70 -14.80 -4.71 12.61
CA LYS A 70 -15.51 -3.46 12.98
C LYS A 70 -14.86 -2.16 12.48
N GLN A 71 -13.55 -2.07 12.27
CA GLN A 71 -12.82 -0.95 11.65
C GLN A 71 -13.12 -0.80 10.16
N ALA A 72 -13.52 -1.87 9.47
CA ALA A 72 -14.17 -1.75 8.16
C ALA A 72 -15.45 -0.87 8.21
N LYS A 73 -16.00 -0.64 9.41
CA LYS A 73 -17.13 0.27 9.69
C LYS A 73 -16.80 1.48 10.58
N ALA A 74 -15.67 1.50 11.29
CA ALA A 74 -15.37 2.56 12.25
C ALA A 74 -13.87 2.78 12.46
N GLY A 75 -13.26 3.69 11.68
CA GLY A 75 -12.09 4.44 12.15
C GLY A 75 -10.87 4.39 11.25
N GLY A 76 -10.76 5.42 10.40
CA GLY A 76 -9.53 5.79 9.67
C GLY A 76 -9.80 5.89 8.18
N GLY A 77 -10.54 6.91 7.75
CA GLY A 77 -11.07 7.06 6.39
C GLY A 77 -12.25 6.13 6.12
N SER A 78 -13.46 6.65 5.96
CA SER A 78 -14.55 5.87 5.36
C SER A 78 -14.07 5.33 4.00
N LYS A 79 -14.49 4.13 3.61
CA LYS A 79 -14.19 3.57 2.27
C LYS A 79 -14.36 4.60 1.15
N LYS A 80 -15.37 5.46 1.27
CA LYS A 80 -15.64 6.59 0.37
C LYS A 80 -14.51 7.61 0.30
N GLU A 81 -13.90 7.98 1.42
CA GLU A 81 -12.78 8.94 1.44
C GLU A 81 -11.56 8.36 0.73
N TYR A 82 -11.25 7.08 0.92
CA TYR A 82 -10.15 6.47 0.16
C TYR A 82 -10.45 6.33 -1.33
N LEU A 83 -11.69 6.02 -1.70
CA LEU A 83 -12.09 6.03 -3.11
C LEU A 83 -11.95 7.41 -3.74
N GLN A 84 -12.31 8.47 -3.00
CA GLN A 84 -12.08 9.84 -3.46
C GLN A 84 -10.59 10.11 -3.67
N VAL A 85 -9.72 9.71 -2.73
CA VAL A 85 -8.27 9.89 -2.91
C VAL A 85 -7.76 9.09 -4.13
N ILE A 86 -8.29 7.89 -4.37
CA ILE A 86 -7.93 7.10 -5.56
C ILE A 86 -8.34 7.83 -6.85
N GLU A 87 -9.54 8.40 -6.88
CA GLU A 87 -10.01 9.24 -7.99
C GLU A 87 -9.11 10.47 -8.17
N ASP A 88 -8.80 11.20 -7.10
CA ASP A 88 -7.92 12.37 -7.13
C ASP A 88 -6.51 12.01 -7.65
N LEU A 89 -5.98 10.84 -7.29
CA LEU A 89 -4.70 10.34 -7.81
C LEU A 89 -4.79 10.03 -9.30
N ALA A 90 -5.90 9.43 -9.75
CA ALA A 90 -6.14 9.14 -11.16
C ALA A 90 -6.32 10.42 -11.99
N GLU A 91 -7.02 11.43 -11.47
CA GLU A 91 -7.14 12.76 -12.09
C GLU A 91 -5.79 13.47 -12.21
N GLN A 92 -4.88 13.24 -11.25
CA GLN A 92 -3.49 13.69 -11.31
C GLN A 92 -2.61 12.86 -12.27
N GLY A 93 -3.20 11.87 -12.94
CA GLY A 93 -2.56 11.09 -14.00
C GLY A 93 -1.95 9.77 -13.54
N ALA A 94 -2.34 9.23 -12.38
CA ALA A 94 -1.98 7.86 -12.00
C ALA A 94 -2.71 6.83 -12.90
N ASP A 95 -1.93 5.92 -13.50
CA ASP A 95 -2.47 4.81 -14.30
C ASP A 95 -2.90 3.61 -13.43
N ALA A 96 -2.42 3.55 -12.18
CA ALA A 96 -2.74 2.55 -11.17
C ALA A 96 -2.37 3.09 -9.79
N VAL A 97 -3.04 2.63 -8.72
CA VAL A 97 -2.78 3.05 -7.33
C VAL A 97 -2.30 1.87 -6.49
N ILE A 98 -1.17 2.03 -5.80
CA ILE A 98 -0.70 1.11 -4.76
C ILE A 98 -1.48 1.36 -3.47
N LEU A 99 -2.03 0.27 -2.91
CA LEU A 99 -2.58 0.27 -1.56
C LEU A 99 -1.44 0.01 -0.57
N GLY A 100 -0.88 1.07 0.03
CA GLY A 100 0.35 0.97 0.82
C GLY A 100 0.20 0.20 2.14
N SER A 101 -1.01 0.10 2.71
CA SER A 101 -1.28 -0.61 3.98
C SER A 101 -2.03 -1.91 3.75
N ASN A 102 -1.73 -2.94 4.55
CA ASN A 102 -2.47 -4.21 4.51
C ASN A 102 -3.96 -3.99 4.84
N ASP A 103 -4.27 -3.09 5.77
CA ASP A 103 -5.64 -2.71 6.17
C ASP A 103 -6.45 -2.16 4.99
N LEU A 104 -5.81 -1.37 4.12
CA LEU A 104 -6.44 -0.83 2.91
C LEU A 104 -6.78 -1.94 1.93
N CYS A 105 -5.95 -2.99 1.86
CA CYS A 105 -6.18 -4.15 1.01
C CYS A 105 -7.38 -5.00 1.48
N LEU A 106 -7.78 -4.89 2.76
CA LEU A 106 -8.99 -5.50 3.29
C LEU A 106 -10.24 -4.63 3.07
N LEU A 107 -10.06 -3.31 3.06
CA LEU A 107 -11.16 -2.34 2.92
C LEU A 107 -11.58 -2.10 1.47
N LEU A 108 -10.62 -2.11 0.54
CA LEU A 108 -10.78 -1.74 -0.86
C LEU A 108 -10.55 -2.95 -1.76
N ALA A 109 -11.51 -3.21 -2.64
CA ALA A 109 -11.41 -4.21 -3.68
C ALA A 109 -11.36 -3.55 -5.06
N GLN A 110 -10.80 -4.24 -6.05
CA GLN A 110 -10.77 -3.75 -7.43
C GLN A 110 -12.17 -3.45 -7.98
N THR A 111 -13.22 -4.11 -7.48
CA THR A 111 -14.61 -3.86 -7.88
C THR A 111 -15.17 -2.51 -7.39
N ASP A 112 -14.47 -1.81 -6.52
CA ASP A 112 -14.93 -0.54 -5.95
C ASP A 112 -14.55 0.68 -6.81
N THR A 113 -13.67 0.50 -7.80
CA THR A 113 -13.16 1.58 -8.64
C THR A 113 -12.66 1.05 -9.98
N GLU A 114 -12.79 1.84 -11.04
CA GLU A 114 -12.23 1.54 -12.35
C GLU A 114 -10.70 1.78 -12.40
N VAL A 115 -10.15 2.50 -11.42
CA VAL A 115 -8.71 2.73 -11.32
C VAL A 115 -8.02 1.40 -10.93
N PRO A 116 -7.02 0.93 -11.70
CA PRO A 116 -6.32 -0.31 -11.35
C PRO A 116 -5.65 -0.21 -9.98
N LEU A 117 -5.90 -1.19 -9.12
CA LEU A 117 -5.33 -1.26 -7.78
C LEU A 117 -4.18 -2.27 -7.76
N LEU A 118 -3.03 -1.83 -7.25
CA LEU A 118 -1.89 -2.68 -6.94
C LEU A 118 -1.98 -3.07 -5.46
N ASN A 119 -2.71 -4.16 -5.22
CA ASN A 119 -2.91 -4.73 -3.89
C ASN A 119 -1.61 -5.41 -3.40
N ALA A 120 -1.00 -4.87 -2.35
CA ALA A 120 0.26 -5.38 -1.82
C ALA A 120 0.14 -6.83 -1.33
N VAL A 121 -0.97 -7.19 -0.68
CA VAL A 121 -1.21 -8.56 -0.17
C VAL A 121 -1.24 -9.56 -1.33
N ASP A 122 -2.00 -9.27 -2.39
CA ASP A 122 -2.09 -10.15 -3.56
C ASP A 122 -0.74 -10.30 -4.26
N ILE A 123 0.01 -9.21 -4.39
CA ILE A 123 1.35 -9.20 -4.98
C ILE A 123 2.31 -10.08 -4.15
N HIS A 124 2.29 -9.94 -2.82
CA HIS A 124 3.14 -10.73 -1.94
C HIS A 124 2.73 -12.21 -1.92
N ALA A 125 1.44 -12.51 -1.85
CA ALA A 125 0.92 -13.87 -1.87
C ALA A 125 1.29 -14.58 -3.18
N THR A 126 1.13 -13.91 -4.32
CA THR A 126 1.54 -14.44 -5.62
C THR A 126 3.04 -14.77 -5.65
N LYS A 127 3.90 -13.88 -5.14
CA LYS A 127 5.34 -14.14 -5.06
C LYS A 127 5.68 -15.31 -4.12
N ALA A 128 5.00 -15.41 -2.98
CA ALA A 128 5.20 -16.50 -2.03
C ALA A 128 4.81 -17.84 -2.63
N VAL A 129 3.67 -17.92 -3.34
CA VAL A 129 3.23 -19.11 -4.07
C VAL A 129 4.25 -19.50 -5.14
N ASN A 130 4.68 -18.56 -5.98
CA ASN A 130 5.67 -18.83 -7.02
C ASN A 130 6.98 -19.37 -6.43
N TYR A 131 7.45 -18.77 -5.34
CA TYR A 131 8.63 -19.24 -4.63
C TYR A 131 8.44 -20.66 -4.08
N ALA A 132 7.30 -20.96 -3.45
CA ALA A 132 6.98 -22.29 -2.95
C ALA A 132 6.91 -23.35 -4.07
N LEU A 133 6.55 -22.94 -5.30
CA LEU A 133 6.55 -23.78 -6.50
C LEU A 133 7.92 -23.85 -7.20
N GLY A 134 8.95 -23.20 -6.67
CA GLY A 134 10.33 -23.26 -7.17
C GLY A 134 10.77 -22.09 -8.06
N ASP A 135 9.91 -21.09 -8.33
CA ASP A 135 10.31 -19.86 -9.04
C ASP A 135 10.81 -18.80 -8.06
N SER A 136 12.14 -18.63 -8.05
CA SER A 136 12.86 -17.65 -7.22
C SER A 136 13.59 -16.60 -8.06
N THR A 137 13.19 -16.39 -9.32
CA THR A 137 13.84 -15.45 -10.24
C THR A 137 13.95 -14.02 -9.69
N TRP A 138 13.01 -13.61 -8.86
CA TRP A 138 12.97 -12.29 -8.22
C TRP A 138 13.89 -12.15 -6.99
N ALA A 139 14.32 -13.24 -6.36
CA ALA A 139 15.03 -13.22 -5.08
C ALA A 139 16.54 -12.90 -5.20
N ARG A 140 17.10 -12.94 -6.41
CA ARG A 140 18.56 -12.77 -6.64
C ARG A 140 19.01 -11.32 -6.82
N SER A 141 18.12 -10.33 -6.87
CA SER A 141 18.50 -8.94 -7.17
C SER A 141 18.85 -8.08 -5.95
N THR A 142 18.86 -8.63 -4.73
CA THR A 142 19.20 -7.90 -3.51
C THR A 142 20.65 -8.08 -3.07
N SER A 143 21.61 -8.11 -4.00
CA SER A 143 23.02 -7.91 -3.65
C SER A 143 23.29 -6.40 -3.57
N HIS A 144 23.02 -5.79 -2.41
CA HIS A 144 23.52 -4.45 -2.12
C HIS A 144 24.98 -4.58 -1.66
N GLY A 145 25.92 -4.25 -2.55
CA GLY A 145 27.28 -3.86 -2.19
C GLY A 145 27.35 -2.38 -1.87
#